data_AF-A0A2A2QYT6-F1
#
_entry.id   AF-A0A2A2QYT6-F1
#
_cell.length_a   1.000
_cell.length_b   1.000
_cell.length_c   1.000
_cell.angle_alpha   90.00
_cell.angle_beta   90.00
_cell.angle_gamma   90.00
#
_symmetry.space_group_name_H-M   'P 1'
#
loop_
_entity.id
_entity.type
_entity.pdbx_description
1 polymer ?
#
loop_
_entity_poly.entity_id
_entity_poly.type
_entity_poly.pdbx_seq_one_letter_code
_entity_poly.pdbx_strand_id
1 'polypeptide(L)'
;MKKKFPLELPDRKPALLLDAVKHEIRKYLKRERRKPLPDGVDFWDFDCKVGVAAEDAAVKHPGDLEKAIGEVQAAGGSEVYVEILAKPGQRVKKAAEEAPEAG
;
A
#
# COMPACT_ATOMS: atom_id res chain seq x y z
N MET A 1 -5.16 3.60 -5.22
CA MET A 1 -4.36 3.61 -6.46
C MET A 1 -3.87 2.20 -6.74
N LYS A 2 -3.76 1.80 -8.00
CA LYS A 2 -3.14 0.55 -8.41
C LYS A 2 -2.16 0.88 -9.54
N LYS A 3 -0.88 0.66 -9.32
CA LYS A 3 0.15 1.08 -10.27
C LYS A 3 1.41 0.25 -10.13
N LYS A 4 2.06 0.01 -11.27
CA LYS A 4 3.40 -0.57 -11.34
C LYS A 4 4.40 0.55 -11.54
N PHE A 5 5.51 0.47 -10.83
CA PHE A 5 6.60 1.44 -10.92
C PHE A 5 7.87 0.72 -11.36
N PRO A 6 8.55 1.21 -12.41
CA PRO A 6 9.86 0.70 -12.76
C PRO A 6 10.86 1.12 -11.68
N LEU A 7 11.63 0.16 -11.18
CA LEU A 7 12.71 0.37 -10.21
C LEU A 7 14.08 0.36 -10.88
N GLU A 8 14.15 -0.15 -12.11
CA GLU A 8 15.32 -0.14 -12.96
C GLU A 8 14.97 0.51 -14.31
N LEU A 9 15.75 1.51 -14.71
CA LEU A 9 15.69 2.09 -16.05
C LEU A 9 17.12 2.40 -16.50
N PRO A 10 17.45 2.18 -17.79
CA PRO A 10 18.80 2.42 -18.31
C PRO A 10 19.21 3.91 -18.23
N ASP A 11 18.24 4.81 -18.23
CA ASP A 11 18.45 6.26 -18.28
C ASP A 11 18.32 6.95 -16.90
N ARG A 12 17.94 6.22 -15.85
CA ARG A 12 17.62 6.83 -14.54
C ARG A 12 18.17 6.03 -13.37
N LYS A 13 18.72 6.75 -12.38
CA LYS A 13 19.25 6.15 -11.15
C LYS A 13 18.14 5.42 -10.37
N PRO A 14 18.37 4.16 -9.93
CA PRO A 14 17.38 3.39 -9.18
C PRO A 14 16.96 4.11 -7.88
N ALA A 15 17.89 4.78 -7.19
CA ALA A 15 17.57 5.56 -5.99
C ALA A 15 16.54 6.69 -6.24
N LEU A 16 16.59 7.34 -7.41
CA LEU A 16 15.63 8.39 -7.78
C LEU A 16 14.26 7.81 -8.13
N LEU A 17 14.23 6.62 -8.75
CA LEU A 17 12.99 5.89 -9.00
C LEU A 17 12.33 5.52 -7.67
N LEU A 18 13.08 4.94 -6.74
CA LEU A 18 12.61 4.60 -5.40
C LEU A 18 12.01 5.81 -4.67
N ASP A 19 12.71 6.94 -4.68
CA ASP A 19 12.24 8.17 -4.04
C ASP A 19 10.94 8.68 -4.67
N ALA A 20 10.84 8.64 -6.00
CA ALA A 20 9.62 9.02 -6.72
C ALA A 20 8.42 8.13 -6.33
N VAL A 21 8.62 6.81 -6.22
CA VAL A 21 7.57 5.88 -5.77
C VAL A 21 7.14 6.20 -4.34
N LYS A 22 8.11 6.36 -3.42
CA LYS A 22 7.85 6.72 -2.02
C LYS A 22 7.07 8.03 -1.92
N HIS A 23 7.45 9.03 -2.70
CA HIS A 23 6.79 10.33 -2.72
C HIS A 23 5.34 10.22 -3.21
N GLU A 24 5.07 9.42 -4.26
CA GLU A 24 3.71 9.20 -4.76
C GLU A 24 2.82 8.56 -3.70
N ILE A 25 3.32 7.52 -3.02
CA ILE A 25 2.61 6.80 -1.96
C ILE A 25 2.29 7.74 -0.79
N ARG A 26 3.29 8.49 -0.32
CA ARG A 26 3.11 9.48 0.76
C ARG A 26 2.07 10.53 0.37
N LYS A 27 2.10 11.00 -0.88
CA LYS A 27 1.13 11.97 -1.39
C LYS A 27 -0.29 11.38 -1.43
N TYR A 28 -0.42 10.12 -1.85
CA TYR A 28 -1.71 9.41 -1.88
C TYR A 28 -2.28 9.22 -0.47
N LEU A 29 -1.50 8.64 0.45
CA LEU A 29 -1.90 8.41 1.84
C LEU A 29 -2.28 9.72 2.54
N LYS A 30 -1.48 10.78 2.35
CA LYS A 30 -1.77 12.10 2.93
C LYS A 30 -3.06 12.71 2.37
N ARG A 31 -3.34 12.53 1.08
CA ARG A 31 -4.56 13.02 0.45
C ARG A 31 -5.79 12.31 1.00
N GLU A 32 -5.76 10.99 1.13
CA GLU A 32 -6.88 10.23 1.70
C GLU A 32 -7.09 10.54 3.18
N ARG A 33 -6.03 10.62 3.98
CA ARG A 33 -6.13 11.01 5.39
C ARG A 33 -6.69 12.42 5.62
N ARG A 34 -6.58 13.30 4.62
CA ARG A 34 -7.17 14.65 4.64
C ARG A 34 -8.65 14.68 4.26
N LYS A 35 -9.20 13.59 3.72
CA LYS A 35 -10.62 13.54 3.39
C LYS A 35 -11.46 13.51 4.66
N PRO A 36 -12.65 14.13 4.64
CA PRO A 36 -13.58 14.01 5.75
C PRO A 36 -13.94 12.53 5.94
N LEU A 37 -13.92 12.10 7.20
CA LEU A 37 -14.37 10.77 7.58
C LEU A 37 -15.90 10.74 7.46
N PRO A 38 -16.49 9.72 6.81
CA PRO A 38 -17.92 9.51 6.81
C PRO A 38 -18.45 9.29 8.23
N ASP A 39 -19.75 9.52 8.44
CA ASP A 39 -20.40 9.29 9.73
C ASP A 39 -20.21 7.83 10.19
N GLY A 40 -19.75 7.65 11.42
CA GLY A 40 -19.44 6.33 11.99
C GLY A 40 -18.10 5.72 11.56
N VAL A 41 -17.21 6.45 10.88
CA VAL A 41 -15.86 6.00 10.54
C VAL A 41 -14.84 6.62 11.48
N ASP A 42 -14.14 5.80 12.26
CA ASP A 42 -13.12 6.26 13.21
C ASP A 42 -11.80 6.64 12.52
N PHE A 43 -11.42 5.92 11.46
CA PHE A 43 -10.17 6.15 10.74
C PHE A 43 -10.26 5.70 9.27
N TRP A 44 -9.38 6.25 8.42
CA TRP A 44 -9.15 5.68 7.10
C TRP A 44 -8.19 4.51 7.23
N ASP A 45 -8.68 3.30 6.95
CA ASP A 45 -7.83 2.12 6.83
C ASP A 45 -7.26 2.04 5.41
N PHE A 46 -6.03 1.55 5.30
CA PHE A 46 -5.32 1.48 4.04
C PHE A 46 -4.87 0.05 3.79
N ASP A 47 -5.60 -0.64 2.92
CA ASP A 47 -5.20 -1.94 2.41
C ASP A 47 -4.10 -1.70 1.37
N CYS A 48 -2.86 -1.82 1.82
CA CYS A 48 -1.70 -1.57 0.98
C CYS A 48 -1.06 -2.90 0.61
N LYS A 49 -0.79 -3.14 -0.66
CA LYS A 49 -0.08 -4.32 -1.14
C LYS A 49 1.12 -3.93 -1.97
N VAL A 50 2.25 -4.59 -1.71
CA VAL A 50 3.51 -4.38 -2.43
C VAL A 50 4.10 -5.73 -2.80
N GLY A 51 4.56 -5.85 -4.04
CA GLY A 51 5.25 -7.02 -4.53
C GLY A 51 5.93 -6.75 -5.87
N VAL A 52 6.61 -7.75 -6.42
CA VAL A 52 7.20 -7.66 -7.76
C VAL A 52 6.10 -7.63 -8.82
N ALA A 53 5.05 -8.42 -8.61
CA ALA A 53 3.86 -8.48 -9.44
C ALA A 53 2.58 -8.34 -8.60
N ALA A 54 1.43 -8.22 -9.25
CA ALA A 54 0.14 -8.15 -8.57
C ALA A 54 -0.21 -9.48 -7.85
N GLU A 55 0.34 -10.60 -8.32
CA GLU A 55 0.11 -11.95 -7.81
C GLU A 55 0.92 -12.21 -6.54
N ASP A 56 2.19 -11.78 -6.55
CA ASP A 56 3.10 -11.82 -5.38
C ASP A 56 2.93 -10.63 -4.43
N ALA A 57 1.93 -9.78 -4.65
CA ALA A 57 1.72 -8.58 -3.85
C ALA A 57 1.26 -8.94 -2.43
N ALA A 58 2.18 -8.81 -1.47
CA ALA A 58 1.88 -9.05 -0.07
C ALA A 58 1.19 -7.83 0.55
N VAL A 59 0.19 -8.09 1.40
CA VAL A 59 -0.44 -7.05 2.22
C VAL A 59 0.58 -6.53 3.23
N LYS A 60 0.76 -5.21 3.26
CA LYS A 60 1.72 -4.50 4.09
C LYS A 60 1.05 -3.32 4.76
N HIS A 61 1.55 -2.94 5.93
CA HIS A 61 1.11 -1.71 6.58
C HIS A 61 1.58 -0.48 5.78
N PRO A 62 0.84 0.64 5.80
CA PRO A 62 1.21 1.85 5.10
C PRO A 62 2.60 2.39 5.50
N GLY A 63 3.01 2.17 6.77
CA GLY A 63 4.35 2.53 7.24
C GLY A 63 5.47 1.61 6.75
N ASP A 64 5.15 0.40 6.29
CA ASP A 64 6.12 -0.60 5.83
C ASP A 64 6.28 -0.58 4.30
N LEU A 65 5.41 0.11 3.56
CA LEU A 65 5.48 0.20 2.09
C LEU A 65 6.82 0.72 1.60
N GLU A 66 7.33 1.79 2.21
CA GLU A 66 8.59 2.39 1.81
C GLU A 66 9.78 1.42 1.97
N LYS A 67 9.69 0.56 2.99
CA LYS A 67 10.68 -0.47 3.27
C LYS A 67 10.55 -1.61 2.26
N ALA A 68 9.34 -2.14 2.07
CA ALA A 68 9.07 -3.23 1.14
C ALA A 68 9.51 -2.91 -0.30
N ILE A 69 9.26 -1.68 -0.77
CA ILE A 69 9.71 -1.21 -2.09
C ILE A 69 11.24 -1.16 -2.15
N GLY A 70 11.89 -0.69 -1.08
CA GLY A 70 13.34 -0.70 -0.96
C GLY A 70 13.93 -2.10 -1.00
N GLU A 71 13.26 -3.07 -0.38
CA GLU A 71 13.66 -4.48 -0.40
C GLU A 71 13.54 -5.08 -1.80
N VAL A 72 12.45 -4.81 -2.54
CA VAL A 72 12.30 -5.25 -3.94
C VAL A 72 13.40 -4.67 -4.83
N GLN A 73 13.72 -3.39 -4.66
CA GLN A 73 14.83 -2.77 -5.39
C GLN A 73 16.19 -3.37 -5.02
N ALA A 74 16.45 -3.55 -3.72
CA ALA A 74 17.71 -4.10 -3.23
C ALA A 74 17.92 -5.56 -3.68
N ALA A 75 16.82 -6.30 -3.88
CA ALA A 75 16.81 -7.63 -4.47
C ALA A 75 17.06 -7.63 -6.00
N GLY A 76 17.18 -6.46 -6.64
CA GLY A 76 17.37 -6.33 -8.09
C GLY A 76 16.08 -6.43 -8.89
N GLY A 77 14.91 -6.15 -8.29
CA GLY A 77 13.64 -6.14 -9.00
C GLY A 77 13.59 -4.98 -10.01
N SER A 78 13.28 -5.29 -11.27
CA SER A 78 13.18 -4.28 -12.33
C SER A 78 11.92 -3.41 -12.21
N GLU A 79 10.85 -3.93 -11.60
CA GLU A 79 9.61 -3.22 -11.32
C GLU A 79 9.04 -3.60 -9.95
N VAL A 80 8.17 -2.74 -9.41
CA VAL A 80 7.41 -3.00 -8.20
C VAL A 80 5.95 -2.65 -8.44
N TYR A 81 5.08 -3.55 -8.02
CA TYR A 81 3.66 -3.35 -7.96
C TYR A 81 3.26 -2.74 -6.62
N VAL A 82 2.45 -1.67 -6.67
CA VAL A 82 1.90 -1.01 -5.49
C VAL A 82 0.39 -0.83 -5.66
N GLU A 83 -0.36 -1.37 -4.72
CA GLU A 83 -1.81 -1.20 -4.60
C GLU A 83 -2.11 -0.56 -3.24
N ILE A 84 -2.88 0.52 -3.23
CA ILE A 84 -3.35 1.17 -2.00
C ILE A 84 -4.83 1.42 -2.14
N LEU A 85 -5.63 0.74 -1.33
CA LEU A 85 -7.08 0.92 -1.27
C LEU A 85 -7.41 1.59 0.06
N ALA A 86 -7.92 2.82 -0.02
CA ALA A 86 -8.47 3.51 1.13
C ALA A 86 -9.88 2.99 1.39
N LYS A 87 -10.11 2.44 2.58
CA LYS A 87 -11.42 1.98 3.02
C LYS A 87 -11.78 2.65 4.35
N PRO A 88 -13.06 2.98 4.56
CA PRO A 88 -13.52 3.47 5.84
C PRO A 88 -13.29 2.39 6.91
N GLY A 89 -12.38 2.65 7.83
CA GLY A 89 -12.10 1.80 8.98
C GLY A 89 -13.02 2.18 10.12
N GLN A 90 -13.97 1.31 10.44
CA GLN A 90 -14.74 1.43 11.67
C GLN A 90 -14.02 0.64 12.75
N ARG A 91 -13.78 1.27 13.89
CA ARG A 91 -13.22 0.59 15.06
C ARG A 91 -14.35 -0.18 15.71
N VAL A 92 -14.76 -1.29 15.08
CA VAL A 92 -15.57 -2.30 15.75
C VAL A 92 -14.72 -2.81 16.91
N LYS A 93 -15.03 -2.35 18.13
CA LYS A 93 -14.65 -3.08 19.34
C LYS A 93 -15.10 -4.51 19.09
N LYS A 94 -14.13 -5.43 19.01
CA LYS A 94 -14.34 -6.85 18.76
C LYS A 94 -15.54 -7.36 19.55
N ALA A 95 -16.64 -7.56 18.85
CA ALA A 95 -17.74 -8.44 19.19
C ALA A 95 -17.95 -9.27 17.93
N ALA A 96 -17.67 -10.58 18.04
CA ALA A 96 -17.71 -11.60 16.98
C ALA A 96 -16.63 -11.42 15.88
N GLU A 97 -15.73 -12.35 15.53
CA GLU A 97 -15.82 -13.81 15.52
C GLU A 97 -17.25 -14.31 15.34
N GLU A 98 -17.75 -14.19 14.12
CA GLU A 98 -18.65 -15.17 13.53
C GLU A 98 -18.44 -15.08 12.02
N ALA A 99 -17.48 -15.87 11.54
CA ALA A 99 -17.55 -16.39 10.18
C ALA A 99 -18.76 -17.36 10.13
N PRO A 100 -19.48 -17.41 9.02
CA PRO A 100 -20.65 -18.27 8.89
C PRO A 100 -20.21 -19.74 8.75
N GLU A 101 -21.17 -20.64 9.01
CA GLU A 101 -21.33 -21.97 8.39
C GLU A 101 -21.29 -23.20 9.33
N ALA A 102 -22.50 -23.76 9.49
CA ALA A 102 -22.89 -25.17 9.47
C ALA A 102 -22.45 -26.13 10.60
N GLY A 103 -23.47 -26.62 11.32
CA GLY A 103 -23.48 -27.84 12.12
C GLY A 103 -24.87 -28.09 12.70
#